data_AF-A0A954VAA3-F1
#
_entry.id   AF-A0A954VAA3-F1
#
_cell.length_a   1.000
_cell.length_b   1.000
_cell.length_c   1.000
_cell.angle_alpha   90.00
_cell.angle_beta   90.00
_cell.angle_gamma   90.00
#
_symmetry.space_group_name_H-M   'P 1'
#
loop_
_entity.id
_entity.type
_entity.pdbx_description
1 polymer ?
#
loop_
_entity_poly.entity_id
_entity_poly.type
_entity_poly.pdbx_seq_one_letter_code
_entity_poly.pdbx_strand_id
1 'polypeptide(L)' 'KGQQKEVLTPGQNEKQYLAGALNPKTGELTWVEGDSKNSLLFIQHWQKPMSTYRAIRDGHR' A
#
# COMPACT_ATOMS: atom_id res chain seq x y z
N LYS A 1 -42.97 11.16 2.63
CA LYS A 1 -41.99 12.24 2.95
C LYS A 1 -40.81 11.56 3.65
N GLY A 2 -39.61 11.60 3.08
CA GLY A 2 -38.41 11.02 3.71
C GLY A 2 -37.82 12.01 4.71
N GLN A 3 -37.39 11.52 5.87
CA GLN A 3 -36.74 12.34 6.91
C GLN A 3 -35.24 12.04 6.86
N GLN A 4 -34.42 13.03 6.51
CA GLN A 4 -32.97 12.90 6.55
C GLN A 4 -32.50 13.09 8.00
N LYS A 5 -31.84 12.07 8.56
CA LYS A 5 -31.31 12.10 9.92
C LYS A 5 -29.96 12.81 9.91
N GLU A 6 -29.80 13.82 10.74
CA GLU A 6 -28.53 14.51 10.94
C GLU A 6 -27.62 13.61 11.78
N VAL A 7 -26.47 13.24 11.23
CA VAL A 7 -25.50 12.36 11.90
C VAL A 7 -24.20 13.14 12.04
N LEU A 8 -23.70 13.27 13.27
CA LEU A 8 -22.40 13.90 13.52
C LEU A 8 -21.30 12.99 12.97
N THR A 9 -20.75 13.32 11.82
CA THR A 9 -19.55 12.67 11.31
C THR A 9 -18.34 13.26 12.02
N PRO A 10 -17.40 12.43 12.51
CA PRO A 10 -16.10 12.92 12.97
C PRO A 10 -15.46 13.74 11.86
N GLY A 11 -15.13 15.00 12.14
CA GLY A 11 -14.57 15.94 11.16
C GLY A 11 -13.19 15.54 10.64
N GLN A 12 -12.48 14.66 11.35
CA GLN A 12 -11.21 14.06 10.92
C GLN A 12 -11.44 12.62 10.47
N ASN A 13 -11.20 12.35 9.18
CA ASN A 13 -11.14 11.01 8.62
C ASN A 13 -9.67 10.67 8.37
N GLU A 14 -9.05 9.94 9.30
CA GLU A 14 -7.70 9.40 9.13
C GLU A 14 -7.75 8.18 8.21
N LYS A 15 -7.25 8.36 6.99
CA LYS A 15 -7.19 7.28 5.99
C LYS A 15 -5.78 6.73 5.94
N GLN A 16 -5.67 5.41 6.09
CA GLN A 16 -4.46 4.68 5.73
C GLN A 16 -4.63 4.07 4.35
N TYR A 17 -3.57 4.13 3.55
CA TYR A 17 -3.55 3.64 2.18
C TYR A 17 -2.59 2.47 2.03
N LEU A 18 -2.99 1.49 1.23
CA LEU A 18 -2.23 0.27 0.95
C LEU A 18 -1.98 0.14 -0.54
N ALA A 19 -0.76 -0.21 -0.93
CA ALA A 19 -0.44 -0.68 -2.27
C ALA A 19 0.14 -2.10 -2.19
N GLY A 20 -0.41 -3.03 -2.97
CA GLY A 20 0.02 -4.41 -2.96
C GLY A 20 -0.03 -5.08 -4.32
N ALA A 21 0.72 -6.17 -4.44
CA ALA A 21 0.77 -7.03 -5.61
C ALA A 21 0.72 -8.49 -5.18
N LEU A 22 -0.13 -9.26 -5.86
CA LEU A 22 -0.29 -10.70 -5.67
C LEU A 22 0.47 -11.43 -6.78
N ASN A 23 1.31 -12.39 -6.42
CA ASN A 23 1.87 -13.35 -7.36
C ASN A 23 0.82 -14.44 -7.65
N PRO A 24 0.24 -14.50 -8.87
CA PRO A 24 -0.85 -15.44 -9.17
C PRO A 24 -0.39 -16.90 -9.23
N LYS A 25 0.92 -17.16 -9.36
CA LYS A 25 1.47 -18.52 -9.43
C LYS A 25 1.75 -19.11 -8.05
N THR A 26 2.23 -18.27 -7.13
CA THR A 26 2.63 -18.71 -5.77
C THR A 26 1.60 -18.35 -4.71
N GLY A 27 0.67 -17.42 -5.00
CA GLY A 27 -0.27 -16.87 -4.02
C GLY A 27 0.35 -15.85 -3.07
N GLU A 28 1.61 -15.46 -3.28
CA GLU A 28 2.32 -14.53 -2.40
C GLU A 28 1.82 -13.09 -2.56
N LEU A 29 1.43 -12.46 -1.45
CA LEU A 29 1.01 -11.06 -1.42
C LEU A 29 2.11 -10.17 -0.82
N THR A 30 2.55 -9.19 -1.59
CA THR A 30 3.44 -8.13 -1.11
C THR A 30 2.67 -6.83 -0.98
N TRP A 31 2.96 -6.02 0.04
CA TRP A 31 2.30 -4.74 0.25
C TRP A 31 3.19 -3.73 0.99
N VAL A 32 2.81 -2.46 0.87
CA VAL A 32 3.31 -1.29 1.61
C VAL A 32 2.14 -0.41 2.03
N GLU A 33 2.32 0.36 3.10
CA GLU A 33 1.34 1.32 3.63
C GLU A 33 1.86 2.75 3.57
N GLY A 34 0.94 3.71 3.60
CA GLY A 34 1.25 5.13 3.70
C GLY A 34 0.05 5.98 4.10
N ASP A 35 0.35 7.18 4.58
CA ASP A 35 -0.61 8.17 5.08
C ASP A 35 -1.42 8.85 3.96
N SER A 36 -0.98 8.69 2.70
CA SER A 36 -1.51 9.42 1.56
C SER A 36 -1.62 8.54 0.31
N LYS A 37 -2.71 8.70 -0.46
CA LYS A 37 -2.88 8.07 -1.77
C LYS A 37 -2.08 8.82 -2.84
N ASN A 38 -0.78 8.54 -2.93
CA ASN A 38 0.11 9.19 -3.90
C ASN A 38 0.96 8.16 -4.67
N SER A 39 1.66 8.64 -5.71
CA SER A 39 2.55 7.79 -6.52
C SER A 39 3.75 7.25 -5.74
N LEU A 40 4.11 7.86 -4.60
CA LEU A 40 5.20 7.37 -3.76
C LEU A 40 4.87 5.99 -3.17
N LEU A 41 3.62 5.76 -2.82
CA LEU A 41 3.14 4.45 -2.33
C LEU A 41 3.42 3.33 -3.37
N PHE A 42 3.25 3.64 -4.65
CA PHE A 42 3.55 2.70 -5.74
C PHE A 42 5.06 2.50 -5.95
N ILE A 43 5.84 3.58 -5.88
CA ILE A 43 7.30 3.52 -6.02
C ILE A 43 7.92 2.70 -4.87
N GLN A 44 7.47 2.93 -3.63
CA GLN A 44 7.90 2.16 -2.46
C GLN A 44 7.58 0.66 -2.60
N HIS A 45 6.40 0.35 -3.14
CA HIS A 45 6.01 -1.03 -3.42
C HIS A 45 6.99 -1.72 -4.38
N TRP A 46 7.49 -1.03 -5.42
CA TRP A 46 8.48 -1.55 -6.36
C TRP A 46 9.91 -1.61 -5.82
N GLN A 47 10.26 -0.73 -4.87
CA GLN A 47 11.59 -0.74 -4.24
C GLN A 47 11.80 -1.93 -3.30
N LYS A 48 10.74 -2.41 -2.64
CA LYS A 48 10.77 -3.56 -1.72
C LYS A 48 11.30 -4.86 -2.35
N PRO A 49 10.87 -5.27 -3.56
CA PRO A 49 11.47 -6.40 -4.26
C PRO A 49 12.87 -6.08 -4.83
N MET A 50 13.16 -4.83 -5.23
CA MET A 50 14.48 -4.47 -5.77
C MET A 50 15.60 -4.51 -4.73
N SER A 51 15.36 -4.12 -3.47
CA SER A 51 16.37 -4.24 -2.40
C SER A 51 16.78 -5.70 -2.19
N THR A 52 15.80 -6.62 -2.26
CA THR A 52 16.02 -8.06 -2.17
C THR A 52 16.88 -8.57 -3.33
N TYR A 53 16.57 -8.18 -4.57
CA TYR A 53 17.36 -8.56 -5.75
C TYR A 53 18.79 -8.00 -5.74
N ARG A 54 18.98 -6.76 -5.29
CA ARG A 54 20.31 -6.13 -5.19
C ARG A 54 21.20 -6.83 -4.16
N ALA A 55 20.63 -7.19 -3.00
CA ALA A 55 21.35 -7.95 -1.96
C ALA A 55 21.86 -9.31 -2.47
N ILE A 56 21.04 -10.03 -3.26
CA ILE A 56 21.47 -11.30 -3.87
C ILE A 56 22.63 -11.07 -4.85
N ARG A 57 22.49 -10.08 -5.75
CA ARG A 57 23.51 -9.80 -6.76
C ARG A 57 24.87 -9.39 -6.15
N ASP A 58 24.83 -8.59 -5.09
CA ASP A 58 26.05 -8.03 -4.50
C ASP A 58 26.74 -9.01 -3.53
N GLY A 59 26.04 -10.07 -3.07
CA GLY A 59 26.60 -11.18 -2.28
C GLY A 59 27.29 -12.29 -3.08
N HIS A 60 27.23 -12.23 -4.42
CA HIS A 60 27.94 -13.13 -5.33
C HIS A 60 29.28 -12.56 -5.84
N ARG A 61 29.83 -11.54 -5.17
CA ARG A 61 31.13 -10.93 -5.48
C ARG A 61 32.21 -11.31 -4.48
#